data_AF-A0A954VT43-F1
#
_entry.id   AF-A0A954VT43-F1
#
_cell.length_a   1.000
_cell.length_b   1.000
_cell.length_c   1.000
_cell.angle_alpha   90.00
_cell.angle_beta   90.00
_cell.angle_gamma   90.00
#
_symmetry.space_group_name_H-M   'P 1'
#
loop_
_entity.id
_entity.type
_entity.pdbx_description
1 polymer ?
#
loop_
_entity_poly.entity_id
_entity_poly.type
_entity_poly.pdbx_seq_one_letter_code
_entity_poly.pdbx_strand_id
1 'polypeptide(L)'
;MNSVNKCYVALFLFSFVLVLSDSAGADVPGDFDGNGVVDSADFDYFWDCYECLDPRLDIDGNGANDQQDFQILVEELGNTYFGDANLDGEFNSSDFVAVFKAGEYEDTVSGNSSWSEGDWNGDREFDSADFVTAFLANGYELGPRPPRQIVGDFSGNGMLDLDDINMLLVEIAAGQGEGFDLNDDGLVDRADIRIWVEELKGTYLGDANLDGAFDTSDMVLVFQAGKYEQDVEALWHEGDWTGDLHFDSSDFVAAVANIECWGDLNGFGCGPHAVNAVPEPAWPVWLIVCCGMAWLRAGRGWA
;
A
#
# COMPACT_ATOMS: atom_id res chain seq x y z
N MET A 1 68.13 2.58 -25.94
CA MET A 1 67.02 2.80 -26.88
C MET A 1 66.08 1.61 -26.79
N ASN A 2 64.85 1.92 -26.35
CA ASN A 2 63.61 1.14 -26.26
C ASN A 2 63.51 -0.18 -27.03
N SER A 3 62.93 -1.21 -26.38
CA SER A 3 61.66 -1.78 -26.86
C SER A 3 61.06 -2.74 -25.82
N VAL A 4 60.18 -2.17 -25.00
CA VAL A 4 58.89 -2.67 -24.48
C VAL A 4 58.59 -4.18 -24.64
N ASN A 5 58.43 -4.86 -23.49
CA ASN A 5 57.76 -6.15 -23.35
C ASN A 5 56.26 -5.98 -23.61
N LYS A 6 55.73 -6.62 -24.65
CA LYS A 6 54.29 -6.75 -24.89
C LYS A 6 53.73 -7.85 -23.99
N CYS A 7 53.18 -7.47 -22.84
CA CYS A 7 52.22 -8.32 -22.13
C CYS A 7 50.89 -8.29 -22.87
N TYR A 8 50.43 -9.45 -23.32
CA TYR A 8 49.05 -9.66 -23.74
C TYR A 8 48.17 -9.61 -22.48
N VAL A 9 47.40 -8.54 -22.33
CA VAL A 9 46.32 -8.46 -21.34
C VAL A 9 45.06 -8.99 -22.02
N ALA A 10 44.47 -10.02 -21.42
CA ALA A 10 43.25 -10.67 -21.87
C ALA A 10 42.09 -9.68 -21.93
N LEU A 11 41.43 -9.61 -23.09
CA LEU A 11 40.17 -8.91 -23.27
C LEU A 11 39.08 -9.78 -22.61
N PHE A 12 38.74 -9.50 -21.35
CA PHE A 12 37.50 -10.01 -20.77
C PHE A 12 36.36 -9.13 -21.27
N LEU A 13 35.66 -9.60 -22.31
CA LEU A 13 34.35 -9.07 -22.68
C LEU A 13 33.37 -9.53 -21.59
N PHE A 14 33.14 -8.68 -20.60
CA PHE A 14 31.95 -8.77 -19.77
C PHE A 14 30.76 -8.39 -20.67
N SER A 15 30.09 -9.41 -21.20
CA SER A 15 28.75 -9.23 -21.74
C SER A 15 27.84 -8.97 -20.55
N PHE A 16 27.65 -7.69 -20.23
CA PHE A 16 26.63 -7.24 -19.29
C PHE A 16 25.30 -7.60 -19.94
N VAL A 17 24.73 -8.74 -19.54
CA VAL A 17 23.32 -9.01 -19.78
C VAL A 17 22.62 -7.97 -18.94
N LEU A 18 22.14 -6.93 -19.62
CA LEU A 18 21.15 -6.01 -19.10
C LEU A 18 19.91 -6.86 -18.80
N VAL A 19 19.86 -7.45 -17.61
CA VAL A 19 18.57 -7.74 -17.00
C VAL A 19 18.06 -6.36 -16.68
N LEU A 20 17.32 -5.78 -17.62
CA LEU A 20 16.24 -4.90 -17.23
C LEU A 20 15.39 -5.79 -16.33
N SER A 21 15.58 -5.71 -15.01
CA SER A 21 14.43 -5.92 -14.15
C SER A 21 13.44 -4.92 -14.71
N ASP A 22 12.43 -5.46 -15.39
CA ASP A 22 11.20 -4.75 -15.61
C ASP A 22 10.95 -3.99 -14.32
N SER A 23 10.79 -2.68 -14.40
CA SER A 23 10.07 -1.98 -13.35
C SER A 23 8.64 -2.51 -13.44
N ALA A 24 8.44 -3.75 -12.98
CA ALA A 24 7.18 -4.15 -12.41
C ALA A 24 6.89 -3.05 -11.41
N GLY A 25 5.74 -2.38 -11.61
CA GLY A 25 5.37 -1.21 -10.84
C GLY A 25 5.65 -1.45 -9.36
N ALA A 26 5.98 -0.38 -8.64
CA ALA A 26 5.93 -0.41 -7.19
C ALA A 26 4.69 -1.23 -6.78
N ASP A 27 4.89 -2.30 -6.02
CA ASP A 27 3.87 -3.30 -5.70
C ASP A 27 2.66 -2.57 -5.12
N VAL A 28 1.66 -2.24 -5.94
CA VAL A 28 0.50 -1.47 -5.51
C VAL A 28 -0.32 -2.46 -4.69
N PRO A 29 -0.54 -2.23 -3.38
CA PRO A 29 -1.29 -3.18 -2.57
C PRO A 29 -2.69 -3.39 -3.17
N GLY A 30 -3.02 -4.63 -3.52
CA GLY A 30 -4.28 -5.01 -4.17
C GLY A 30 -4.24 -5.12 -5.69
N ASP A 31 -3.14 -4.72 -6.35
CA ASP A 31 -2.90 -4.95 -7.78
C ASP A 31 -2.36 -6.37 -7.97
N PHE A 32 -3.26 -7.32 -8.18
CA PHE A 32 -2.93 -8.73 -8.26
C PHE A 32 -2.53 -9.16 -9.67
N ASP A 33 -3.02 -8.46 -10.69
CA ASP A 33 -2.70 -8.72 -12.10
C ASP A 33 -1.41 -8.00 -12.58
N GLY A 34 -0.89 -7.07 -11.80
CA GLY A 34 0.38 -6.36 -11.99
C GLY A 34 0.30 -5.23 -13.01
N ASN A 35 -0.89 -4.66 -13.23
CA ASN A 35 -1.12 -3.61 -14.23
C ASN A 35 -0.86 -2.18 -13.71
N GLY A 36 -0.59 -2.03 -12.41
CA GLY A 36 -0.26 -0.79 -11.72
C GLY A 36 -1.45 -0.04 -11.13
N VAL A 37 -2.67 -0.58 -11.18
CA VAL A 37 -3.87 -0.01 -10.57
C VAL A 37 -4.69 -1.10 -9.88
N VAL A 38 -5.47 -0.74 -8.87
CA VAL A 38 -6.47 -1.64 -8.27
C VAL A 38 -7.80 -1.38 -8.95
N ASP A 39 -8.26 -2.31 -9.79
CA ASP A 39 -9.51 -2.20 -10.54
C ASP A 39 -10.35 -3.49 -10.52
N SER A 40 -11.39 -3.55 -11.37
CA SER A 40 -12.31 -4.69 -11.41
C SER A 40 -11.61 -6.02 -11.74
N ALA A 41 -10.51 -5.97 -12.49
CA ALA A 41 -9.74 -7.17 -12.82
C ALA A 41 -9.10 -7.78 -11.56
N ASP A 42 -8.72 -6.96 -10.58
CA ASP A 42 -8.19 -7.45 -9.30
C ASP A 42 -9.27 -8.05 -8.42
N PHE A 43 -10.49 -7.48 -8.47
CA PHE A 43 -11.65 -8.02 -7.77
C PHE A 43 -12.05 -9.39 -8.33
N ASP A 44 -12.07 -9.51 -9.66
CA ASP A 44 -12.28 -10.79 -10.35
C ASP A 44 -11.14 -11.77 -10.02
N TYR A 45 -9.88 -11.29 -10.00
CA TYR A 45 -8.71 -12.10 -9.65
C TYR A 45 -8.83 -12.70 -8.25
N PHE A 46 -9.31 -11.93 -7.26
CA PHE A 46 -9.46 -12.40 -5.88
C PHE A 46 -10.29 -13.69 -5.82
N TRP A 47 -11.43 -13.74 -6.53
CA TRP A 47 -12.31 -14.91 -6.56
C TRP A 47 -11.89 -15.97 -7.57
N ASP A 48 -11.21 -15.58 -8.66
CA ASP A 48 -10.57 -16.52 -9.58
C ASP A 48 -9.44 -17.32 -8.94
N CYS A 49 -8.74 -16.70 -8.00
CA CYS A 49 -7.60 -17.27 -7.31
C CYS A 49 -7.92 -17.60 -5.83
N TYR A 50 -9.20 -17.60 -5.42
CA TYR A 50 -9.60 -17.94 -4.05
C TYR A 50 -9.07 -19.31 -3.60
N GLU A 51 -9.09 -20.31 -4.49
CA GLU A 51 -8.57 -21.66 -4.23
C GLU A 51 -7.08 -21.84 -4.58
N CYS A 52 -6.43 -20.83 -5.16
CA CYS A 52 -5.06 -20.95 -5.65
C CYS A 52 -4.00 -20.78 -4.55
N LEU A 53 -4.42 -20.35 -3.34
CA LEU A 53 -3.56 -20.06 -2.20
C LEU A 53 -2.47 -19.03 -2.51
N ASP A 54 -2.80 -18.02 -3.32
CA ASP A 54 -1.94 -16.85 -3.51
C ASP A 54 -1.86 -16.10 -2.16
N PRO A 55 -0.66 -16.02 -1.55
CA PRO A 55 -0.51 -15.35 -0.25
C PRO A 55 -0.83 -13.86 -0.28
N ARG A 56 -0.86 -13.25 -1.48
CA ARG A 56 -1.20 -11.83 -1.64
C ARG A 56 -2.68 -11.53 -1.34
N LEU A 57 -3.54 -12.55 -1.35
CA LEU A 57 -4.98 -12.39 -1.10
C LEU A 57 -5.34 -12.37 0.39
N ASP A 58 -4.43 -12.75 1.29
CA ASP A 58 -4.57 -12.62 2.75
C ASP A 58 -4.12 -11.21 3.15
N ILE A 59 -5.00 -10.22 2.91
CA ILE A 59 -4.70 -8.79 3.01
C ILE A 59 -4.66 -8.36 4.48
N ASP A 60 -5.51 -8.93 5.33
CA ASP A 60 -5.51 -8.64 6.77
C ASP A 60 -4.44 -9.44 7.55
N GLY A 61 -3.79 -10.40 6.88
CA GLY A 61 -2.72 -11.23 7.44
C GLY A 61 -3.19 -12.23 8.50
N ASN A 62 -4.48 -12.57 8.52
CA ASN A 62 -5.05 -13.51 9.46
C ASN A 62 -4.78 -14.98 9.09
N GLY A 63 -4.25 -15.24 7.89
CA GLY A 63 -3.91 -16.57 7.37
C GLY A 63 -5.02 -17.23 6.58
N ALA A 64 -6.09 -16.52 6.23
CA ALA A 64 -7.23 -17.05 5.49
C ALA A 64 -7.78 -16.00 4.51
N ASN A 65 -7.68 -16.30 3.21
CA ASN A 65 -8.35 -15.53 2.17
C ASN A 65 -9.87 -15.65 2.36
N ASP A 66 -10.55 -14.58 2.77
CA ASP A 66 -11.99 -14.58 3.01
C ASP A 66 -12.68 -13.25 2.67
N GLN A 67 -13.95 -13.13 3.06
CA GLN A 67 -14.76 -11.94 2.77
C GLN A 67 -14.18 -10.65 3.40
N GLN A 68 -13.44 -10.76 4.51
CA GLN A 68 -12.79 -9.62 5.14
C GLN A 68 -11.71 -9.07 4.21
N ASP A 69 -10.88 -9.92 3.61
CA ASP A 69 -9.89 -9.48 2.64
C ASP A 69 -10.54 -8.87 1.41
N PHE A 70 -11.60 -9.49 0.89
CA PHE A 70 -12.31 -8.92 -0.26
C PHE A 70 -12.93 -7.56 0.06
N GLN A 71 -13.45 -7.38 1.27
CA GLN A 71 -13.93 -6.08 1.73
C GLN A 71 -12.80 -5.04 1.78
N ILE A 72 -11.63 -5.40 2.29
CA ILE A 72 -10.46 -4.50 2.32
C ILE A 72 -10.04 -4.16 0.88
N LEU A 73 -10.01 -5.14 -0.02
CA LEU A 73 -9.68 -4.94 -1.44
C LEU A 73 -10.61 -3.92 -2.09
N VAL A 74 -11.92 -4.06 -1.93
CA VAL A 74 -12.91 -3.16 -2.56
C VAL A 74 -12.93 -1.79 -1.89
N GLU A 75 -13.06 -1.75 -0.57
CA GLU A 75 -13.36 -0.53 0.16
C GLU A 75 -12.10 0.27 0.51
N GLU A 76 -11.01 -0.39 0.84
CA GLU A 76 -9.78 0.27 1.26
C GLU A 76 -8.79 0.43 0.12
N LEU A 77 -8.45 -0.65 -0.59
CA LEU A 77 -7.41 -0.61 -1.63
C LEU A 77 -7.94 -0.03 -2.94
N GLY A 78 -9.08 -0.51 -3.43
CA GLY A 78 -9.75 0.02 -4.62
C GLY A 78 -10.48 1.34 -4.38
N ASN A 79 -10.66 1.75 -3.12
CA ASN A 79 -11.36 2.96 -2.70
C ASN A 79 -12.68 3.20 -3.48
N THR A 80 -13.47 2.14 -3.63
CA THR A 80 -14.76 2.17 -4.34
C THR A 80 -15.87 1.56 -3.47
N TYR A 81 -17.11 1.54 -3.94
CA TYR A 81 -18.24 0.92 -3.25
C TYR A 81 -18.56 -0.45 -3.85
N PHE A 82 -19.00 -1.39 -3.02
CA PHE A 82 -19.80 -2.50 -3.54
C PHE A 82 -20.99 -1.94 -4.31
N GLY A 83 -21.15 -2.35 -5.57
CA GLY A 83 -22.16 -1.81 -6.46
C GLY A 83 -21.66 -0.85 -7.53
N ASP A 84 -20.47 -0.27 -7.36
CA ASP A 84 -19.84 0.60 -8.37
C ASP A 84 -19.23 -0.26 -9.49
N ALA A 85 -20.06 -0.64 -10.45
CA ALA A 85 -19.69 -1.56 -11.52
C ALA A 85 -18.80 -0.90 -12.58
N ASN A 86 -18.78 0.43 -12.65
CA ASN A 86 -18.04 1.18 -13.66
C ASN A 86 -16.75 1.84 -13.11
N LEU A 87 -16.55 1.76 -11.79
CA LEU A 87 -15.42 2.32 -11.03
C LEU A 87 -15.25 3.83 -11.18
N ASP A 88 -16.37 4.57 -11.26
CA ASP A 88 -16.38 6.04 -11.26
C ASP A 88 -16.36 6.65 -9.84
N GLY A 89 -16.31 5.79 -8.81
CA GLY A 89 -16.27 6.16 -7.41
C GLY A 89 -17.64 6.37 -6.79
N GLU A 90 -18.73 6.16 -7.53
CA GLU A 90 -20.10 6.25 -7.03
C GLU A 90 -20.84 4.92 -7.20
N PHE A 91 -21.61 4.51 -6.20
CA PHE A 91 -22.65 3.49 -6.43
C PHE A 91 -24.00 4.18 -6.64
N ASN A 92 -24.46 4.24 -7.90
CA ASN A 92 -25.70 4.92 -8.27
C ASN A 92 -26.45 4.20 -9.41
N SER A 93 -27.47 4.85 -9.97
CA SER A 93 -28.28 4.25 -11.04
C SER A 93 -27.51 3.95 -12.34
N SER A 94 -26.36 4.57 -12.56
CA SER A 94 -25.53 4.36 -13.75
C SER A 94 -24.88 2.97 -13.74
N ASP A 95 -24.55 2.44 -12.57
CA ASP A 95 -24.01 1.10 -12.37
C ASP A 95 -25.04 0.03 -12.71
N PHE A 96 -26.28 0.21 -12.27
CA PHE A 96 -27.37 -0.67 -12.69
C PHE A 96 -27.52 -0.67 -14.22
N VAL A 97 -27.37 0.48 -14.87
CA VAL A 97 -27.40 0.56 -16.34
C VAL A 97 -26.19 -0.14 -16.97
N ALA A 98 -25.03 -0.18 -16.30
CA ALA A 98 -23.86 -0.93 -16.76
C ALA A 98 -24.11 -2.44 -16.69
N VAL A 99 -24.44 -2.97 -15.51
CA VAL A 99 -24.62 -4.42 -15.29
C VAL A 99 -25.81 -5.00 -16.06
N PHE A 100 -26.94 -4.27 -16.17
CA PHE A 100 -28.10 -4.77 -16.95
C PHE A 100 -27.86 -4.78 -18.47
N LYS A 101 -26.81 -4.14 -18.99
CA LYS A 101 -26.44 -4.28 -20.42
C LYS A 101 -25.76 -5.63 -20.69
N ALA A 102 -25.07 -6.20 -19.70
CA ALA A 102 -24.47 -7.53 -19.82
C ALA A 102 -25.58 -8.59 -19.98
N GLY A 103 -26.70 -8.40 -19.26
CA GLY A 103 -27.89 -9.21 -19.41
C GLY A 103 -27.83 -10.53 -18.63
N GLU A 104 -26.99 -10.58 -17.60
CA GLU A 104 -26.70 -11.79 -16.82
C GLU A 104 -27.54 -11.93 -15.55
N TYR A 105 -28.29 -10.89 -15.19
CA TYR A 105 -29.14 -10.89 -13.99
C TYR A 105 -30.12 -12.06 -13.98
N GLU A 106 -29.96 -12.96 -13.01
CA GLU A 106 -30.82 -14.13 -12.79
C GLU A 106 -30.98 -14.96 -14.09
N ASP A 107 -29.91 -15.09 -14.87
CA ASP A 107 -29.94 -15.85 -16.11
C ASP A 107 -29.85 -17.38 -15.84
N THR A 108 -29.46 -18.17 -16.85
CA THR A 108 -29.34 -19.64 -16.70
C THR A 108 -27.97 -20.17 -17.10
N VAL A 109 -27.07 -19.27 -17.47
CA VAL A 109 -25.65 -19.52 -17.62
C VAL A 109 -25.07 -19.44 -16.19
N SER A 110 -24.04 -20.21 -15.90
CA SER A 110 -23.46 -20.24 -14.56
C SER A 110 -21.99 -19.86 -14.65
N GLY A 111 -21.54 -19.08 -13.70
CA GLY A 111 -20.17 -18.63 -13.55
C GLY A 111 -19.69 -17.72 -14.67
N ASN A 112 -20.58 -16.88 -15.22
CA ASN A 112 -20.27 -15.97 -16.33
C ASN A 112 -20.21 -14.49 -15.94
N SER A 113 -20.45 -14.13 -14.68
CA SER A 113 -20.43 -12.74 -14.25
C SER A 113 -19.09 -12.33 -13.64
N SER A 114 -18.61 -11.15 -14.06
CA SER A 114 -17.53 -10.38 -13.43
C SER A 114 -18.10 -9.28 -12.53
N TRP A 115 -17.22 -8.58 -11.79
CA TRP A 115 -17.57 -7.38 -11.03
C TRP A 115 -18.35 -6.35 -11.85
N SER A 116 -17.84 -6.06 -13.06
CA SER A 116 -18.41 -5.07 -13.98
C SER A 116 -19.75 -5.49 -14.57
N GLU A 117 -20.09 -6.78 -14.45
CA GLU A 117 -21.31 -7.41 -14.95
C GLU A 117 -22.32 -7.71 -13.81
N GLY A 118 -21.91 -7.51 -12.56
CA GLY A 118 -22.79 -7.49 -11.38
C GLY A 118 -22.46 -8.50 -10.28
N ASP A 119 -21.39 -9.29 -10.40
CA ASP A 119 -20.91 -10.18 -9.34
C ASP A 119 -20.19 -9.38 -8.24
N TRP A 120 -20.97 -8.82 -7.31
CA TRP A 120 -20.44 -8.01 -6.21
C TRP A 120 -20.20 -8.83 -4.94
N ASN A 121 -20.65 -10.08 -4.93
CA ASN A 121 -20.45 -10.99 -3.81
C ASN A 121 -19.33 -12.02 -4.06
N GLY A 122 -18.89 -12.19 -5.32
CA GLY A 122 -17.77 -13.03 -5.71
C GLY A 122 -18.11 -14.48 -6.05
N ASP A 123 -19.39 -14.82 -6.18
CA ASP A 123 -19.83 -16.19 -6.49
C ASP A 123 -19.99 -16.48 -7.99
N ARG A 124 -19.64 -15.50 -8.85
CA ARG A 124 -19.64 -15.52 -10.31
C ARG A 124 -21.03 -15.56 -10.95
N GLU A 125 -22.05 -15.22 -10.19
CA GLU A 125 -23.41 -15.05 -10.66
C GLU A 125 -23.82 -13.60 -10.39
N PHE A 126 -24.53 -12.97 -11.34
CA PHE A 126 -25.23 -11.72 -11.04
C PHE A 126 -26.68 -12.03 -10.66
N ASP A 127 -26.98 -12.04 -9.36
CA ASP A 127 -28.31 -12.32 -8.87
C ASP A 127 -28.76 -11.38 -7.73
N SER A 128 -29.87 -11.73 -7.08
CA SER A 128 -30.42 -10.90 -6.00
C SER A 128 -29.52 -10.82 -4.76
N ALA A 129 -28.58 -11.75 -4.57
CA ALA A 129 -27.60 -11.75 -3.49
C ALA A 129 -26.57 -10.63 -3.65
N ASP A 130 -26.16 -10.28 -4.88
CA ASP A 130 -25.25 -9.15 -5.15
C ASP A 130 -25.86 -7.83 -4.73
N PHE A 131 -27.16 -7.64 -5.02
CA PHE A 131 -27.88 -6.48 -4.51
C PHE A 131 -27.89 -6.45 -2.99
N VAL A 132 -28.09 -7.60 -2.32
CA VAL A 132 -28.04 -7.65 -0.86
C VAL A 132 -26.65 -7.23 -0.37
N THR A 133 -25.57 -7.74 -0.96
CA THR A 133 -24.19 -7.36 -0.63
C THR A 133 -23.95 -5.86 -0.80
N ALA A 134 -24.25 -5.30 -1.97
CA ALA A 134 -24.03 -3.88 -2.26
C ALA A 134 -24.88 -2.93 -1.38
N PHE A 135 -26.14 -3.29 -1.12
CA PHE A 135 -26.98 -2.46 -0.24
C PHE A 135 -26.63 -2.60 1.24
N LEU A 136 -26.12 -3.74 1.68
CA LEU A 136 -25.63 -3.89 3.06
C LEU A 136 -24.34 -3.10 3.31
N ALA A 137 -23.50 -2.92 2.28
CA ALA A 137 -22.33 -2.03 2.32
C ALA A 137 -22.72 -0.53 2.41
N ASN A 138 -23.99 -0.19 2.16
CA ASN A 138 -24.55 1.15 2.39
C ASN A 138 -23.89 2.27 1.55
N GLY A 139 -23.38 1.96 0.35
CA GLY A 139 -22.76 2.93 -0.58
C GLY A 139 -23.72 3.66 -1.52
N TYR A 140 -24.95 3.16 -1.68
CA TYR A 140 -25.89 3.64 -2.71
C TYR A 140 -26.31 5.11 -2.54
N GLU A 141 -26.14 5.90 -3.61
CA GLU A 141 -26.49 7.34 -3.68
C GLU A 141 -25.81 8.21 -2.59
N LEU A 142 -24.62 7.82 -2.14
CA LEU A 142 -23.78 8.66 -1.27
C LEU A 142 -22.96 9.70 -2.06
N GLY A 143 -22.89 9.57 -3.38
CA GLY A 143 -22.02 10.36 -4.26
C GLY A 143 -20.59 9.79 -4.32
N PRO A 144 -19.61 10.56 -4.83
CA PRO A 144 -18.24 10.09 -4.96
C PRO A 144 -17.65 9.70 -3.62
N ARG A 145 -17.06 8.51 -3.56
CA ARG A 145 -16.26 8.07 -2.42
C ARG A 145 -15.13 9.09 -2.24
N PRO A 146 -14.98 9.69 -1.04
CA PRO A 146 -13.85 10.57 -0.80
C PRO A 146 -12.55 9.80 -1.03
N PRO A 147 -11.49 10.44 -1.55
CA PRO A 147 -10.20 9.79 -1.69
C PRO A 147 -9.75 9.26 -0.32
N ARG A 148 -9.27 8.02 -0.28
CA ARG A 148 -8.65 7.43 0.91
C ARG A 148 -7.60 8.41 1.42
N GLN A 149 -7.76 8.89 2.66
CA GLN A 149 -6.74 9.69 3.32
C GLN A 149 -5.69 8.73 3.86
N ILE A 150 -4.60 8.55 3.12
CA ILE A 150 -3.45 7.80 3.61
C ILE A 150 -2.62 8.78 4.44
N VAL A 151 -2.40 8.47 5.72
CA VAL A 151 -1.52 9.27 6.56
C VAL A 151 -0.14 9.26 5.92
N GLY A 152 0.46 10.44 5.71
CA GLY A 152 1.73 10.59 5.02
C GLY A 152 1.65 10.72 3.49
N ASP A 153 0.48 10.55 2.86
CA ASP A 153 0.27 10.90 1.44
C ASP A 153 0.06 12.42 1.35
N PHE A 154 1.16 13.14 1.30
CA PHE A 154 1.17 14.60 1.27
C PHE A 154 0.85 15.16 -0.12
N SER A 155 1.07 14.34 -1.16
CA SER A 155 0.74 14.69 -2.55
C SER A 155 -0.75 14.52 -2.87
N GLY A 156 -1.45 13.68 -2.10
CA GLY A 156 -2.87 13.33 -2.28
C GLY A 156 -3.10 12.38 -3.46
N ASN A 157 -2.09 11.62 -3.87
CA ASN A 157 -2.14 10.74 -5.04
C ASN A 157 -2.59 9.30 -4.70
N GLY A 158 -2.85 9.01 -3.42
CA GLY A 158 -3.29 7.71 -2.94
C GLY A 158 -2.16 6.69 -2.78
N MET A 159 -0.91 7.11 -2.86
CA MET A 159 0.27 6.26 -2.65
C MET A 159 1.20 6.89 -1.60
N LEU A 160 2.07 6.09 -1.00
CA LEU A 160 3.21 6.57 -0.21
C LEU A 160 4.46 6.40 -1.07
N ASP A 161 4.89 7.47 -1.73
CA ASP A 161 5.94 7.42 -2.74
C ASP A 161 7.00 8.52 -2.57
N LEU A 162 7.86 8.68 -3.59
CA LEU A 162 8.94 9.65 -3.58
C LEU A 162 8.43 11.09 -3.51
N ASP A 163 7.26 11.41 -4.06
CA ASP A 163 6.72 12.77 -4.02
C ASP A 163 6.39 13.16 -2.58
N ASP A 164 5.81 12.26 -1.80
CA ASP A 164 5.44 12.53 -0.40
C ASP A 164 6.66 12.75 0.50
N ILE A 165 7.64 11.83 0.45
CA ILE A 165 8.85 11.98 1.28
C ILE A 165 9.63 13.22 0.87
N ASN A 166 9.70 13.57 -0.42
CA ASN A 166 10.34 14.81 -0.86
C ASN A 166 9.58 16.06 -0.35
N MET A 167 8.24 16.02 -0.31
CA MET A 167 7.45 17.10 0.29
C MET A 167 7.74 17.24 1.79
N LEU A 168 7.86 16.12 2.52
CA LEU A 168 8.23 16.13 3.94
C LEU A 168 9.62 16.76 4.17
N LEU A 169 10.64 16.37 3.38
CA LEU A 169 11.99 16.96 3.51
C LEU A 169 12.00 18.47 3.27
N VAL A 170 11.22 18.95 2.29
CA VAL A 170 11.09 20.39 2.00
C VAL A 170 10.47 21.14 3.18
N GLU A 171 9.44 20.58 3.81
CA GLU A 171 8.76 21.20 4.96
C GLU A 171 9.63 21.18 6.23
N ILE A 172 10.40 20.10 6.46
CA ILE A 172 11.40 20.04 7.53
C ILE A 172 12.45 21.14 7.37
N ALA A 173 12.97 21.32 6.15
CA ALA A 173 13.92 22.38 5.85
C ALA A 173 13.32 23.78 6.01
N ALA A 174 12.02 23.95 5.76
CA ALA A 174 11.28 25.18 5.98
C ALA A 174 10.93 25.43 7.46
N GLY A 175 10.87 24.37 8.28
CA GLY A 175 10.46 24.39 9.69
C GLY A 175 9.00 24.81 9.89
N GLN A 176 8.12 24.43 8.95
CA GLN A 176 6.69 24.77 8.94
C GLN A 176 5.86 23.53 8.56
N GLY A 177 4.52 23.65 8.66
CA GLY A 177 3.60 22.66 8.11
C GLY A 177 3.01 21.69 9.15
N GLU A 178 2.05 22.14 9.96
CA GLU A 178 1.34 21.28 10.95
C GLU A 178 0.69 20.02 10.33
N GLY A 179 0.49 19.97 9.01
CA GLY A 179 0.02 18.77 8.31
C GLY A 179 1.08 17.69 8.07
N PHE A 180 2.35 17.97 8.36
CA PHE A 180 3.51 17.08 8.18
C PHE A 180 4.08 16.58 9.53
N ASP A 181 3.54 17.06 10.65
CA ASP A 181 3.82 16.56 12.00
C ASP A 181 3.08 15.23 12.18
N LEU A 182 3.81 14.12 12.06
CA LEU A 182 3.27 12.75 12.10
C LEU A 182 3.26 12.18 13.52
N ASN A 183 3.96 12.80 14.47
CA ASN A 183 4.05 12.35 15.85
C ASN A 183 3.23 13.21 16.85
N ASP A 184 2.58 14.26 16.35
CA ASP A 184 1.79 15.26 17.09
C ASP A 184 2.59 15.96 18.22
N ASP A 185 3.91 16.13 18.07
CA ASP A 185 4.77 16.80 19.06
C ASP A 185 4.88 18.33 18.85
N GLY A 186 4.30 18.83 17.76
CA GLY A 186 4.26 20.23 17.36
C GLY A 186 5.49 20.69 16.60
N LEU A 187 6.38 19.79 16.20
CA LEU A 187 7.55 20.04 15.37
C LEU A 187 7.44 19.21 14.09
N VAL A 188 7.97 19.75 12.99
CA VAL A 188 8.17 19.02 11.74
C VAL A 188 9.67 18.82 11.60
N ASP A 189 10.14 17.65 11.99
CA ASP A 189 11.56 17.31 12.06
C ASP A 189 11.88 15.86 11.68
N ARG A 190 13.09 15.43 12.03
CA ARG A 190 13.59 14.08 11.71
C ARG A 190 12.79 12.95 12.35
N ALA A 191 12.03 13.21 13.40
CA ALA A 191 11.13 12.25 13.98
C ALA A 191 9.99 11.90 13.01
N ASP A 192 9.53 12.85 12.21
CA ASP A 192 8.47 12.62 11.22
C ASP A 192 8.98 11.79 10.04
N ILE A 193 10.22 12.03 9.57
CA ILE A 193 10.86 11.18 8.55
C ILE A 193 10.84 9.73 9.00
N ARG A 194 11.20 9.48 10.26
CA ARG A 194 11.22 8.12 10.80
C ARG A 194 9.85 7.47 10.75
N ILE A 195 8.80 8.17 11.19
CA ILE A 195 7.44 7.64 11.16
C ILE A 195 7.01 7.36 9.73
N TRP A 196 7.24 8.31 8.81
CA TRP A 196 6.88 8.13 7.41
C TRP A 196 7.56 6.91 6.80
N VAL A 197 8.86 6.76 7.00
CA VAL A 197 9.66 5.69 6.38
C VAL A 197 9.42 4.34 7.05
N GLU A 198 9.54 4.27 8.37
CA GLU A 198 9.57 2.99 9.11
C GLU A 198 8.16 2.50 9.48
N GLU A 199 7.20 3.40 9.76
CA GLU A 199 5.86 3.04 10.24
C GLU A 199 4.79 3.11 9.14
N LEU A 200 4.81 4.15 8.30
CA LEU A 200 3.78 4.35 7.27
C LEU A 200 4.14 3.62 5.98
N LYS A 201 5.32 3.87 5.42
CA LYS A 201 5.80 3.20 4.20
C LYS A 201 6.26 1.78 4.47
N GLY A 202 6.75 1.50 5.68
CA GLY A 202 7.29 0.20 6.04
C GLY A 202 8.56 -0.12 5.26
N THR A 203 9.52 0.79 5.22
CA THR A 203 10.85 0.56 4.64
C THR A 203 11.95 1.07 5.58
N TYR A 204 13.17 1.24 5.07
CA TYR A 204 14.36 1.60 5.82
C TYR A 204 14.81 3.02 5.49
N LEU A 205 15.31 3.73 6.50
CA LEU A 205 16.13 4.92 6.26
C LEU A 205 17.33 4.52 5.38
N GLY A 206 17.42 5.07 4.19
CA GLY A 206 18.45 4.69 3.22
C GLY A 206 17.94 4.00 1.96
N ASP A 207 16.74 3.42 2.00
CA ASP A 207 16.06 2.91 0.81
C ASP A 207 15.68 4.08 -0.09
N ALA A 208 16.53 4.37 -1.07
CA ALA A 208 16.47 5.57 -1.89
C ALA A 208 15.47 5.42 -3.04
N ASN A 209 15.14 4.19 -3.43
CA ASN A 209 14.17 3.90 -4.49
C ASN A 209 12.80 3.46 -3.94
N LEU A 210 12.66 3.32 -2.62
CA LEU A 210 11.46 2.89 -1.90
C LEU A 210 10.97 1.48 -2.28
N ASP A 211 11.89 0.58 -2.66
CA ASP A 211 11.58 -0.81 -3.04
C ASP A 211 11.43 -1.77 -1.84
N GLY A 212 11.54 -1.24 -0.62
CA GLY A 212 11.42 -1.98 0.62
C GLY A 212 12.73 -2.59 1.09
N ALA A 213 13.81 -2.47 0.32
CA ALA A 213 15.14 -2.97 0.68
C ALA A 213 16.13 -1.82 0.85
N PHE A 214 17.15 -2.03 1.69
CA PHE A 214 18.29 -1.12 1.75
C PHE A 214 19.55 -1.86 1.34
N ASP A 215 19.95 -1.67 0.08
CA ASP A 215 21.01 -2.43 -0.55
C ASP A 215 21.90 -1.61 -1.51
N THR A 216 22.69 -2.31 -2.31
CA THR A 216 23.65 -1.67 -3.23
C THR A 216 22.99 -0.87 -4.35
N SER A 217 21.75 -1.15 -4.69
CA SER A 217 21.01 -0.40 -5.69
C SER A 217 20.74 1.04 -5.21
N ASP A 218 20.37 1.23 -3.94
CA ASP A 218 20.22 2.55 -3.32
C ASP A 218 21.51 3.34 -3.35
N MET A 219 22.61 2.70 -2.96
CA MET A 219 23.94 3.33 -2.97
C MET A 219 24.32 3.76 -4.38
N VAL A 220 24.07 2.91 -5.38
CA VAL A 220 24.34 3.24 -6.77
C VAL A 220 23.48 4.42 -7.21
N LEU A 221 22.21 4.48 -6.82
CA LEU A 221 21.29 5.55 -7.16
C LEU A 221 21.78 6.91 -6.61
N VAL A 222 22.04 7.00 -5.30
CA VAL A 222 22.45 8.27 -4.66
C VAL A 222 23.83 8.75 -5.14
N PHE A 223 24.78 7.84 -5.41
CA PHE A 223 26.08 8.24 -5.94
C PHE A 223 26.03 8.63 -7.43
N GLN A 224 25.04 8.15 -8.19
CA GLN A 224 24.81 8.60 -9.57
C GLN A 224 24.27 10.02 -9.63
N ALA A 225 23.48 10.46 -8.64
CA ALA A 225 23.07 11.85 -8.50
C ALA A 225 24.28 12.79 -8.34
N GLY A 226 25.37 12.27 -7.75
CA GLY A 226 26.65 12.97 -7.68
C GLY A 226 26.60 14.22 -6.81
N LYS A 227 25.81 14.20 -5.74
CA LYS A 227 25.66 15.30 -4.77
C LYS A 227 26.43 15.11 -3.45
N TYR A 228 27.07 13.94 -3.27
CA TYR A 228 27.79 13.61 -2.04
C TYR A 228 28.87 14.64 -1.69
N GLU A 229 28.80 15.20 -0.47
CA GLU A 229 29.70 16.23 0.06
C GLU A 229 29.76 17.49 -0.82
N GLN A 230 28.70 17.76 -1.57
CA GLN A 230 28.53 19.00 -2.30
C GLN A 230 27.54 19.91 -1.57
N ASP A 231 27.83 21.21 -1.61
CA ASP A 231 26.98 22.27 -1.08
C ASP A 231 25.85 22.58 -2.08
N VAL A 232 25.02 21.57 -2.36
CA VAL A 232 23.87 21.62 -3.27
C VAL A 232 22.72 20.84 -2.66
N GLU A 233 21.50 21.33 -2.88
CA GLU A 233 20.28 20.69 -2.39
C GLU A 233 20.15 19.26 -2.93
N ALA A 234 19.90 18.30 -2.05
CA ALA A 234 19.61 16.90 -2.35
C ALA A 234 18.21 16.51 -1.88
N LEU A 235 17.55 15.64 -2.64
CA LEU A 235 16.28 15.00 -2.31
C LEU A 235 16.51 13.59 -1.74
N TRP A 236 15.43 12.91 -1.34
CA TRP A 236 15.49 11.56 -0.74
C TRP A 236 16.26 10.56 -1.61
N HIS A 237 15.86 10.42 -2.88
CA HIS A 237 16.48 9.53 -3.86
C HIS A 237 17.90 9.96 -4.28
N GLU A 238 18.36 11.13 -3.82
CA GLU A 238 19.69 11.67 -4.07
C GLU A 238 20.59 11.61 -2.82
N GLY A 239 20.05 11.13 -1.69
CA GLY A 239 20.79 10.79 -0.48
C GLY A 239 20.55 11.67 0.75
N ASP A 240 19.63 12.65 0.71
CA ASP A 240 19.23 13.41 1.91
C ASP A 240 18.26 12.59 2.76
N TRP A 241 18.80 11.81 3.69
CA TRP A 241 18.03 10.97 4.62
C TRP A 241 17.90 11.62 6.00
N THR A 242 18.45 12.83 6.17
CA THR A 242 18.31 13.63 7.39
C THR A 242 17.35 14.81 7.26
N GLY A 243 16.92 15.16 6.05
CA GLY A 243 16.04 16.29 5.76
C GLY A 243 16.72 17.64 5.94
N ASP A 244 18.05 17.70 5.83
CA ASP A 244 18.80 18.96 5.91
C ASP A 244 19.18 19.53 4.54
N LEU A 245 18.61 18.95 3.47
CA LEU A 245 18.82 19.25 2.06
C LEU A 245 20.24 18.96 1.56
N HIS A 246 21.06 18.22 2.31
CA HIS A 246 22.41 17.87 1.86
C HIS A 246 22.55 16.36 1.85
N PHE A 247 23.38 15.86 0.92
CA PHE A 247 23.83 14.47 0.97
C PHE A 247 25.28 14.43 1.43
N ASP A 248 25.49 14.11 2.70
CA ASP A 248 26.82 14.05 3.30
C ASP A 248 26.99 12.83 4.23
N SER A 249 28.13 12.78 4.94
CA SER A 249 28.43 11.68 5.85
C SER A 249 27.39 11.47 6.96
N SER A 250 26.61 12.49 7.32
CA SER A 250 25.58 12.41 8.35
C SER A 250 24.34 11.62 7.90
N ASP A 251 24.01 11.63 6.61
CA ASP A 251 22.97 10.78 6.02
C ASP A 251 23.33 9.31 6.11
N PHE A 252 24.59 8.96 5.81
CA PHE A 252 25.06 7.58 5.99
C PHE A 252 24.98 7.13 7.45
N VAL A 253 25.31 8.03 8.39
CA VAL A 253 25.14 7.73 9.80
C VAL A 253 23.67 7.56 10.13
N ALA A 254 22.78 8.40 9.61
CA ALA A 254 21.34 8.31 9.86
C ALA A 254 20.74 7.00 9.35
N ALA A 255 21.04 6.62 8.10
CA ALA A 255 20.59 5.36 7.51
C ALA A 255 21.12 4.17 8.29
N VAL A 256 22.39 4.15 8.69
CA VAL A 256 22.98 2.95 9.31
C VAL A 256 22.81 2.87 10.83
N ALA A 257 22.63 4.00 11.54
CA ALA A 257 22.66 4.03 13.00
C ALA A 257 21.54 3.25 13.70
N ASN A 258 20.39 3.09 13.04
CA ASN A 258 19.22 2.42 13.62
C ASN A 258 18.62 1.37 12.69
N ILE A 259 19.38 0.86 11.71
CA ILE A 259 18.92 -0.30 10.94
C ILE A 259 18.97 -1.53 11.84
N GLU A 260 17.80 -1.90 12.32
CA GLU A 260 17.45 -3.27 12.67
C GLU A 260 16.82 -3.85 11.40
N CYS A 261 17.56 -4.70 10.65
CA CYS A 261 16.83 -5.45 9.62
C CYS A 261 15.85 -6.35 10.35
N TRP A 262 14.65 -6.49 9.80
CA TRP A 262 13.64 -7.37 10.34
C TRP A 262 14.04 -8.83 10.00
N GLY A 263 15.00 -9.38 10.76
CA GLY A 263 15.68 -10.65 10.50
C GLY A 263 17.11 -10.73 11.08
N ASP A 264 17.79 -11.87 10.90
CA ASP A 264 19.10 -12.22 11.52
C ASP A 264 20.33 -11.39 11.04
N LEU A 265 20.15 -10.26 10.36
CA LEU A 265 21.25 -9.40 9.90
C LEU A 265 21.05 -7.99 10.46
N ASN A 266 22.08 -7.43 11.09
CA ASN A 266 22.09 -6.02 11.47
C ASN A 266 22.91 -5.24 10.43
N GLY A 267 22.29 -4.25 9.77
CA GLY A 267 22.97 -3.30 8.87
C GLY A 267 22.63 -3.45 7.38
N PHE A 268 23.42 -2.78 6.53
CA PHE A 268 23.27 -2.73 5.07
C PHE A 268 23.08 -4.11 4.42
N GLY A 269 22.12 -4.23 3.50
CA GLY A 269 21.69 -5.49 2.88
C GLY A 269 20.44 -6.09 3.53
N CYS A 270 19.56 -5.27 4.09
CA CYS A 270 18.24 -5.71 4.51
C CYS A 270 17.40 -6.00 3.26
N GLY A 271 16.80 -7.19 3.20
CA GLY A 271 15.81 -7.51 2.17
C GLY A 271 14.48 -6.77 2.41
N PRO A 272 13.49 -6.98 1.52
CA PRO A 272 12.18 -6.35 1.62
C PRO A 272 11.62 -6.41 3.02
N HIS A 273 11.24 -5.26 3.56
CA HIS A 273 10.57 -5.16 4.83
C HIS A 273 9.22 -5.88 4.73
N ALA A 274 9.07 -6.97 5.49
CA ALA A 274 7.79 -7.65 5.58
C ALA A 274 6.92 -6.82 6.54
N VAL A 275 5.95 -6.08 5.99
CA VAL A 275 4.89 -5.48 6.78
C VAL A 275 4.20 -6.58 7.57
N ASN A 276 4.54 -6.71 8.86
CA ASN A 276 3.59 -7.33 9.78
C ASN A 276 2.40 -6.38 9.82
N ALA A 277 1.21 -6.89 9.46
CA ALA A 277 -0.05 -6.16 9.55
C ALA A 277 -0.06 -5.26 10.79
N VAL A 278 -0.20 -3.96 10.57
CA VAL A 278 -0.21 -2.94 11.61
C VAL A 278 -1.25 -3.35 12.66
N PRO A 279 -0.88 -3.61 13.93
CA PRO A 279 -1.88 -3.84 14.96
C PRO A 279 -2.65 -2.54 15.14
N GLU A 280 -3.92 -2.54 14.73
CA GLU A 280 -4.79 -1.38 14.87
C GLU A 280 -4.82 -0.87 16.32
N PRO A 281 -4.92 0.46 16.53
CA PRO A 281 -5.14 1.00 17.85
C PRO A 281 -6.45 0.44 18.42
N ALA A 282 -6.38 -0.26 19.55
CA ALA A 282 -7.53 -0.78 20.26
C ALA A 282 -8.43 0.37 20.77
N TRP A 283 -9.31 0.91 19.93
CA TRP A 283 -10.40 1.76 20.39
C TRP A 283 -11.45 0.84 21.06
N PRO A 284 -11.83 1.07 22.33
CA PRO A 284 -12.85 0.25 22.96
C PRO A 284 -14.21 0.62 22.38
N VAL A 285 -14.79 -0.31 21.60
CA VAL A 285 -16.21 -0.30 21.21
C VAL A 285 -17.07 -0.16 22.46
N TRP A 286 -17.58 1.05 22.69
CA TRP A 286 -18.70 1.32 23.58
C TRP A 286 -19.94 1.56 22.70
N LEU A 287 -21.06 0.93 23.11
CA LEU A 287 -22.44 0.96 22.54
C LEU A 287 -22.73 -0.27 21.65
N ILE A 288 -23.77 -1.10 21.81
CA ILE A 288 -24.99 -1.14 22.63
C ILE A 288 -25.41 -2.63 22.66
N VAL A 289 -25.65 -3.21 23.83
CA VAL A 289 -26.71 -4.23 23.99
C VAL A 289 -27.61 -3.80 25.13
N CYS A 290 -28.46 -2.81 24.82
CA CYS A 290 -29.73 -2.61 25.49
C CYS A 290 -30.74 -3.55 24.84
N CYS A 291 -30.84 -4.79 25.30
CA CYS A 291 -32.06 -5.61 25.22
C CYS A 291 -31.94 -6.81 26.15
N GLY A 292 -32.73 -6.83 27.23
CA GLY A 292 -32.90 -8.06 28.02
C GLY A 292 -33.00 -7.92 29.54
N MET A 293 -33.57 -6.85 30.10
CA MET A 293 -34.11 -6.92 31.47
C MET A 293 -35.62 -6.74 31.43
N ALA A 294 -36.35 -7.85 31.39
CA ALA A 294 -37.68 -7.92 31.97
C ALA A 294 -38.09 -9.39 32.24
N TRP A 295 -38.47 -9.65 33.50
CA TRP A 295 -39.25 -10.79 34.01
C TRP A 295 -38.51 -12.10 34.34
N LEU A 296 -38.13 -12.25 35.61
CA LEU A 296 -38.86 -13.08 36.59
C LEU A 296 -38.11 -13.18 37.93
N ARG A 297 -38.52 -12.38 38.91
CA ARG A 297 -38.40 -12.73 40.34
C ARG A 297 -39.55 -12.11 41.13
N ALA A 298 -40.53 -12.93 41.50
CA ALA A 298 -40.93 -13.16 42.90
C ALA A 298 -42.32 -13.79 42.98
N GLY A 299 -42.38 -14.99 43.54
CA GLY A 299 -43.59 -15.62 44.05
C GLY A 299 -43.22 -16.69 45.07
N ARG A 300 -43.15 -16.31 46.35
CA ARG A 300 -42.97 -17.23 47.49
C ARG A 300 -44.29 -17.99 47.74
N GLY A 301 -44.20 -19.33 47.80
CA GLY A 301 -44.70 -20.21 48.87
C GLY A 301 -46.20 -20.34 49.22
N TRP A 302 -46.51 -21.57 49.69
CA TRP A 302 -47.65 -22.07 50.50
C TRP A 302 -48.87 -22.61 49.74
N ALA A 303 -48.84 -23.92 49.46
CA ALA A 303 -49.77 -24.93 49.99
C ALA A 303 -49.14 -26.32 49.84
#